data_AF-A0A2A4TUM4-F1
#
_entry.id   AF-A0A2A4TUM4-F1
#
_cell.length_a   1.000
_cell.length_b   1.000
_cell.length_c   1.000
_cell.angle_alpha   90.00
_cell.angle_beta   90.00
_cell.angle_gamma   90.00
#
_symmetry.space_group_name_H-M   'P 1'
#
loop_
_entity.id
_entity.type
_entity.pdbx_description
1 polymer ?
#
loop_
_entity_poly.entity_id
_entity_poly.type
_entity_poly.pdbx_seq_one_letter_code
_entity_poly.pdbx_strand_id
1 'polypeptide(L)'
;MVVSIDAVAYSGVIGVIAVLVLWRFFATKYGLGAWRTFEIDTAEFGIGNQKITLRPNETDRQVAYQIWVELSTRKIGLAIDVENDVIDQVYNSWYNFFSVTRELIKDVPVSKFRRKDTEKIITLSIDVLNTGIRPHLTKWQARYRRWHENALEKEDYADSSPQEIQRAYPEFEALMNDLIEVNHKLMQYRNKMYQLVTQE
;
A
#
# COMPACT_ATOMS: atom_id res chain seq x y z
N MET A 1 40.38 -56.17 13.09
CA MET A 1 39.86 -55.63 14.36
C MET A 1 38.47 -55.07 14.05
N VAL A 2 37.44 -55.90 14.20
CA VAL A 2 36.06 -55.49 13.92
C VAL A 2 35.57 -54.76 15.15
N VAL A 3 35.42 -53.45 15.06
CA VAL A 3 34.91 -52.62 16.16
C VAL A 3 33.49 -53.10 16.45
N SER A 4 33.30 -53.84 17.54
CA SER A 4 31.97 -54.19 18.04
C SER A 4 31.35 -52.89 18.55
N ILE A 5 30.49 -52.31 17.73
CA ILE A 5 29.71 -51.15 18.15
C ILE A 5 28.77 -51.66 19.24
N ASP A 6 29.05 -51.29 20.49
CA ASP A 6 28.28 -51.74 21.65
C ASP A 6 26.79 -51.49 21.43
N ALA A 7 25.95 -52.45 21.80
CA ALA A 7 24.49 -52.36 21.67
C ALA A 7 23.91 -51.09 22.32
N VAL A 8 24.63 -50.54 23.31
CA VAL A 8 24.35 -49.26 23.99
C VAL A 8 24.56 -48.05 23.07
N ALA A 9 25.55 -48.08 22.17
CA ALA A 9 25.77 -47.03 21.19
C ALA A 9 24.67 -47.03 20.12
N TYR A 10 24.22 -48.22 19.70
CA TYR A 10 23.12 -48.37 18.74
C TYR A 10 21.79 -47.85 19.29
N SER A 11 21.46 -48.15 20.55
CA SER A 11 20.24 -47.66 21.19
C SER A 11 20.25 -46.14 21.40
N GLY A 12 21.43 -45.57 21.72
CA GLY A 12 21.63 -44.12 21.80
C GLY A 12 21.35 -43.40 20.49
N VAL A 13 21.87 -43.91 19.37
CA VAL A 13 21.67 -43.32 18.03
C VAL A 13 20.19 -43.37 17.61
N ILE A 14 19.51 -44.49 17.85
CA ILE A 14 18.08 -44.63 17.53
C ILE A 14 17.24 -43.65 18.36
N GLY A 15 17.57 -43.47 19.65
CA GLY A 15 16.92 -42.49 20.52
C GLY A 15 17.04 -41.07 20.00
N VAL A 16 18.24 -40.66 19.56
CA VAL A 16 18.48 -39.32 18.99
C VAL A 16 17.69 -39.11 17.69
N ILE A 17 17.67 -40.11 16.80
CA ILE A 17 16.90 -40.02 15.55
C ILE A 17 15.40 -39.91 15.85
N ALA A 18 14.88 -40.70 16.78
CA ALA A 18 13.48 -40.64 17.18
C ALA A 18 13.12 -39.25 17.75
N VAL A 19 13.98 -38.66 18.57
CA VAL A 19 13.81 -37.30 19.10
C VAL A 19 13.85 -36.26 17.99
N LEU A 20 14.77 -36.36 17.02
CA LEU A 20 14.83 -35.44 15.88
C LEU A 20 13.61 -35.55 14.96
N VAL A 21 13.10 -36.77 14.74
CA VAL A 21 11.89 -37.00 13.95
C VAL A 21 10.65 -36.48 14.68
N LEU A 22 10.53 -36.74 15.98
CA LEU A 22 9.46 -36.19 16.81
C LEU A 22 9.55 -34.67 16.87
N TRP A 23 10.74 -34.11 17.11
CA TRP A 23 10.93 -32.66 17.11
C TRP A 23 10.57 -32.05 15.76
N ARG A 24 10.99 -32.65 14.63
CA ARG A 24 10.62 -32.18 13.29
C ARG A 24 9.11 -32.29 13.05
N PHE A 25 8.48 -33.39 13.47
CA PHE A 25 7.03 -33.60 13.37
C PHE A 25 6.24 -32.62 14.25
N PHE A 26 6.69 -32.36 15.47
CA PHE A 26 6.09 -31.39 16.37
C PHE A 26 6.37 -29.95 15.91
N ALA A 27 7.55 -29.65 15.38
CA ALA A 27 7.91 -28.34 14.82
C ALA A 27 7.06 -27.99 13.58
N THR A 28 6.80 -28.97 12.71
CA THR A 28 5.93 -28.77 11.52
C THR A 28 4.45 -28.78 11.88
N LYS A 29 4.01 -29.58 12.86
CA LYS A 29 2.59 -29.71 13.26
C LYS A 29 2.13 -28.65 14.27
N TYR A 30 3.00 -28.20 15.18
CA TYR A 30 2.70 -27.23 16.24
C TYR A 30 3.40 -25.87 16.06
N GLY A 31 4.06 -25.64 14.92
CA GLY A 31 4.36 -24.29 14.46
C GLY A 31 5.59 -23.63 15.08
N LEU A 32 6.78 -24.25 14.92
CA LEU A 32 8.05 -23.51 15.01
C LEU A 32 8.31 -22.65 13.75
N GLY A 33 7.51 -22.82 12.70
CA GLY A 33 7.33 -21.80 11.67
C GLY A 33 6.16 -20.93 12.05
N ALA A 34 6.39 -19.84 12.79
CA ALA A 34 5.41 -18.78 12.90
C ALA A 34 5.16 -18.24 11.49
N TRP A 35 4.11 -18.70 10.83
CA TRP A 35 3.63 -18.11 9.58
C TRP A 35 3.19 -16.69 9.95
N ARG A 36 4.06 -15.71 9.69
CA ARG A 36 3.85 -14.32 10.08
C ARG A 36 2.63 -13.79 9.34
N THR A 37 1.57 -13.52 10.08
CA THR A 37 0.35 -12.92 9.57
C THR A 37 0.49 -11.41 9.62
N PHE A 38 0.19 -10.76 8.50
CA PHE A 38 0.13 -9.31 8.40
C PHE A 38 -1.32 -8.86 8.46
N GLU A 39 -1.64 -7.95 9.38
CA GLU A 39 -2.99 -7.40 9.53
C GLU A 39 -3.05 -5.98 8.98
N ILE A 40 -4.04 -5.76 8.12
CA ILE A 40 -4.37 -4.45 7.55
C ILE A 40 -5.78 -4.11 8.02
N ASP A 41 -5.92 -3.06 8.82
CA ASP A 41 -7.22 -2.47 9.10
C ASP A 41 -7.56 -1.47 8.00
N THR A 42 -8.55 -1.79 7.17
CA THR A 42 -8.88 -0.94 6.02
C THR A 42 -9.57 0.36 6.42
N ALA A 43 -10.09 0.43 7.65
CA ALA A 43 -10.63 1.66 8.21
C ALA A 43 -9.56 2.75 8.33
N GLU A 44 -8.29 2.37 8.51
CA GLU A 44 -7.17 3.33 8.58
C GLU A 44 -7.08 4.16 7.29
N PHE A 45 -7.34 3.59 6.12
CA PHE A 45 -7.28 4.31 4.84
C PHE A 45 -8.64 4.87 4.41
N GLY A 46 -9.67 4.81 5.26
CA GLY A 46 -11.04 5.19 4.93
C GLY A 46 -11.69 4.29 3.88
N ILE A 47 -11.24 3.04 3.76
CA ILE A 47 -11.70 2.08 2.77
C ILE A 47 -12.47 0.97 3.48
N GLY A 48 -13.78 1.10 3.61
CA GLY A 48 -14.58 0.13 4.35
C GLY A 48 -14.22 0.07 5.84
N ASN A 49 -14.60 -1.02 6.52
CA ASN A 49 -14.45 -1.14 7.97
C ASN A 49 -14.06 -2.58 8.38
N GLN A 50 -13.13 -3.20 7.63
CA GLN A 50 -12.78 -4.61 7.79
C GLN A 50 -11.27 -4.79 8.06
N LYS A 51 -10.95 -5.79 8.87
CA LYS A 51 -9.57 -6.23 9.07
C LYS A 51 -9.23 -7.34 8.09
N ILE A 52 -8.18 -7.12 7.30
CA ILE A 52 -7.65 -8.09 6.34
C ILE A 52 -6.38 -8.71 6.94
N THR A 53 -6.43 -10.00 7.22
CA THR A 53 -5.25 -10.79 7.58
C THR A 53 -4.66 -11.45 6.34
N LEU A 54 -3.35 -11.31 6.15
CA LEU A 54 -2.57 -11.79 5.02
C LEU A 54 -1.44 -12.68 5.50
N ARG A 55 -1.03 -13.68 4.73
CA ARG A 55 0.24 -14.40 4.91
C ARG A 55 1.12 -14.13 3.69
N PRO A 56 1.80 -12.98 3.62
CA PRO A 56 2.41 -12.48 2.38
C PRO A 56 3.49 -13.42 1.83
N ASN A 57 3.49 -13.62 0.51
CA ASN A 57 4.57 -14.30 -0.21
C ASN A 57 5.42 -13.29 -1.01
N GLU A 58 6.41 -13.77 -1.77
CA GLU A 58 7.24 -12.88 -2.59
C GLU A 58 6.44 -12.09 -3.65
N THR A 59 5.40 -12.68 -4.24
CA THR A 59 4.58 -11.97 -5.23
C THR A 59 3.82 -10.81 -4.58
N ASP A 60 3.27 -11.04 -3.39
CA ASP A 60 2.58 -10.01 -2.60
C ASP A 60 3.53 -8.87 -2.21
N ARG A 61 4.73 -9.22 -1.72
CA ARG A 61 5.78 -8.25 -1.38
C ARG A 61 6.24 -7.47 -2.60
N GLN A 62 6.38 -8.13 -3.76
CA GLN A 62 6.77 -7.46 -5.00
C GLN A 62 5.73 -6.40 -5.41
N VAL A 63 4.44 -6.74 -5.35
CA VAL A 63 3.35 -5.79 -5.65
C VAL A 63 3.36 -4.64 -4.65
N ALA A 64 3.44 -4.93 -3.36
CA ALA A 64 3.49 -3.90 -2.33
C ALA A 64 4.73 -3.00 -2.45
N TYR A 65 5.89 -3.56 -2.82
CA TYR A 65 7.11 -2.81 -3.07
C TYR A 65 6.94 -1.82 -4.21
N GLN A 66 6.40 -2.27 -5.35
CA GLN A 66 6.16 -1.40 -6.50
C GLN A 66 5.20 -0.26 -6.14
N ILE A 67 4.10 -0.55 -5.45
CA ILE A 67 3.14 0.47 -4.99
C ILE A 67 3.80 1.42 -3.99
N TRP A 68 4.58 0.90 -3.03
CA TRP A 68 5.30 1.71 -2.05
C TRP A 68 6.29 2.69 -2.71
N VAL A 69 7.03 2.24 -3.73
CA VAL A 69 7.94 3.11 -4.50
C VAL A 69 7.18 4.26 -5.16
N GLU A 70 6.05 3.97 -5.81
CA GLU A 70 5.23 5.00 -6.45
C GLU A 70 4.64 6.00 -5.45
N LEU A 71 4.19 5.53 -4.28
CA LEU A 71 3.69 6.40 -3.21
C LEU A 71 4.81 7.22 -2.55
N SER A 72 6.02 6.69 -2.47
CA SER A 72 7.13 7.33 -1.75
C SER A 72 7.88 8.37 -2.60
N THR A 73 7.79 8.27 -3.93
CA THR A 73 8.51 9.16 -4.86
C THR A 73 7.63 10.22 -5.49
N ARG A 74 6.31 10.12 -5.35
CA ARG A 74 5.33 11.06 -5.91
C ARG A 74 4.65 11.89 -4.85
N LYS A 75 4.13 13.04 -5.26
CA LYS A 75 3.44 13.95 -4.35
C LYS A 75 2.20 13.33 -3.70
N ILE A 76 1.54 12.39 -4.35
CA ILE A 76 0.35 11.69 -3.81
C ILE A 76 0.56 11.05 -2.43
N GLY A 77 1.73 10.48 -2.18
CA GLY A 77 2.03 9.81 -0.90
C GLY A 77 2.96 10.60 0.01
N LEU A 78 3.18 11.88 -0.27
CA LEU A 78 3.91 12.83 0.57
C LEU A 78 2.94 13.84 1.17
N ALA A 79 3.28 14.38 2.34
CA ALA A 79 2.46 15.41 2.98
C ALA A 79 2.28 16.62 2.05
N ILE A 80 1.04 17.11 1.99
CA ILE A 80 0.71 18.34 1.28
C ILE A 80 1.18 19.53 2.11
N ASP A 81 1.95 20.38 1.46
CA ASP A 81 2.35 21.69 1.92
C ASP A 81 1.37 22.71 1.35
N VAL A 82 0.43 23.16 2.19
CA VAL A 82 -0.63 24.10 1.82
C VAL A 82 -0.07 25.45 1.36
N GLU A 83 1.14 25.80 1.78
CA GLU A 83 1.76 27.07 1.43
C GLU A 83 2.40 27.02 0.04
N ASN A 84 3.08 25.91 -0.28
CA ASN A 84 3.93 25.80 -1.45
C ASN A 84 3.35 24.94 -2.58
N ASP A 85 2.48 23.97 -2.29
CA ASP A 85 1.96 23.08 -3.31
C ASP A 85 0.87 23.73 -4.17
N VAL A 86 0.91 23.39 -5.46
CA VAL A 86 -0.10 23.79 -6.43
C VAL A 86 -1.11 22.65 -6.63
N ILE A 87 -2.39 22.93 -6.39
CA ILE A 87 -3.46 21.92 -6.43
C ILE A 87 -3.49 21.19 -7.79
N ASP A 88 -3.31 21.88 -8.91
CA ASP A 88 -3.33 21.22 -10.22
C ASP A 88 -2.18 20.21 -10.38
N GLN A 89 -0.98 20.53 -9.86
CA GLN A 89 0.15 19.60 -9.86
C GLN A 89 -0.11 18.39 -8.96
N VAL A 90 -0.74 18.61 -7.81
CA VAL A 90 -1.18 17.51 -6.92
C VAL A 90 -2.17 16.60 -7.66
N TYR A 91 -3.18 17.17 -8.33
CA TYR A 91 -4.13 16.39 -9.13
C TYR A 91 -3.48 15.63 -10.29
N ASN A 92 -2.49 16.22 -10.96
CA ASN A 92 -1.71 15.52 -11.98
C ASN A 92 -0.96 14.33 -11.37
N SER A 93 -0.33 14.50 -10.21
CA SER A 93 0.32 13.40 -9.49
C SER A 93 -0.68 12.30 -9.11
N TRP A 94 -1.88 12.67 -8.65
CA TRP A 94 -2.89 11.71 -8.21
C TRP A 94 -3.48 10.93 -9.38
N TYR A 95 -3.81 11.62 -10.47
CA TYR A 95 -4.29 10.98 -11.70
C TYR A 95 -3.24 10.03 -12.29
N ASN A 96 -1.96 10.42 -12.33
CA ASN A 96 -0.89 9.55 -12.82
C ASN A 96 -0.72 8.29 -11.97
N PHE A 97 -0.94 8.37 -10.66
CA PHE A 97 -0.89 7.21 -9.78
C PHE A 97 -1.97 6.17 -10.09
N PHE A 98 -3.17 6.58 -10.54
CA PHE A 98 -4.18 5.63 -11.02
C PHE A 98 -3.66 4.80 -12.19
N SER A 99 -3.06 5.46 -13.17
CA SER A 99 -2.55 4.81 -14.38
C SER A 99 -1.46 3.80 -14.01
N VAL A 100 -0.45 4.23 -13.24
CA VAL A 100 0.66 3.35 -12.87
C VAL A 100 0.19 2.19 -11.99
N THR A 101 -0.62 2.44 -10.97
CA THR A 101 -1.12 1.38 -10.08
C THR A 101 -1.97 0.36 -10.86
N ARG A 102 -2.77 0.83 -11.84
CA ARG A 102 -3.53 -0.06 -12.71
C ARG A 102 -2.63 -0.93 -13.59
N GLU A 103 -1.53 -0.40 -14.13
CA GLU A 103 -0.55 -1.20 -14.87
C GLU A 103 0.09 -2.25 -13.96
N LEU A 104 0.57 -1.86 -12.77
CA LEU A 104 1.15 -2.79 -11.79
C LEU A 104 0.20 -3.95 -11.42
N ILE A 105 -1.09 -3.65 -11.24
CA ILE A 105 -2.11 -4.67 -10.94
C ILE A 105 -2.32 -5.62 -12.13
N LYS A 106 -2.34 -5.11 -13.37
CA LYS A 106 -2.51 -5.93 -14.59
C LYS A 106 -1.31 -6.85 -14.84
N ASP A 107 -0.11 -6.44 -14.42
CA ASP A 107 1.11 -7.23 -14.60
C ASP A 107 1.13 -8.48 -13.70
N VAL A 108 0.24 -8.58 -12.70
CA VAL A 108 0.13 -9.77 -11.87
C VAL A 108 -0.55 -10.90 -12.66
N PRO A 109 0.12 -12.04 -12.90
CA PRO A 109 -0.47 -13.14 -13.64
C PRO A 109 -1.70 -13.71 -12.94
N VAL A 110 -2.73 -14.09 -13.70
CA VAL A 110 -3.96 -14.69 -13.16
C VAL A 110 -3.69 -15.94 -12.29
N SER A 111 -2.61 -16.68 -12.59
CA SER A 111 -2.18 -17.84 -11.80
C SER A 111 -1.79 -17.46 -10.37
N LYS A 112 -1.24 -16.26 -10.16
CA LYS A 112 -0.90 -15.70 -8.85
C LYS A 112 -2.12 -15.10 -8.16
N PHE A 113 -3.00 -14.43 -8.92
CA PHE A 113 -4.24 -13.84 -8.39
C PHE A 113 -5.16 -14.87 -7.72
N ARG A 114 -5.17 -16.14 -8.16
CA ARG A 114 -5.96 -17.21 -7.53
C ARG A 114 -5.63 -17.47 -6.06
N ARG A 115 -4.46 -17.02 -5.58
CA ARG A 115 -4.12 -17.10 -4.16
C ARG A 115 -4.84 -16.00 -3.39
N LYS A 116 -5.57 -16.39 -2.35
CA LYS A 116 -6.43 -15.50 -1.55
C LYS A 116 -5.74 -14.26 -0.98
N ASP A 117 -4.47 -14.36 -0.57
CA ASP A 117 -3.75 -13.21 -0.03
C ASP A 117 -3.30 -12.24 -1.12
N THR A 118 -2.92 -12.75 -2.29
CA THR A 118 -2.62 -11.92 -3.47
C THR A 118 -3.87 -11.21 -3.97
N GLU A 119 -4.99 -11.93 -4.04
CA GLU A 119 -6.32 -11.36 -4.34
C GLU A 119 -6.64 -10.19 -3.41
N LYS A 120 -6.49 -10.37 -2.09
CA LYS A 120 -6.76 -9.32 -1.09
C LYS A 120 -5.90 -8.07 -1.28
N ILE A 121 -4.61 -8.21 -1.57
CA ILE A 121 -3.71 -7.05 -1.78
C ILE A 121 -4.08 -6.29 -3.04
N ILE A 122 -4.39 -7.02 -4.12
CA ILE A 122 -4.85 -6.41 -5.37
C ILE A 122 -6.19 -5.70 -5.18
N THR A 123 -7.15 -6.35 -4.52
CA THR A 123 -8.46 -5.75 -4.21
C THR A 123 -8.29 -4.52 -3.33
N LEU A 124 -7.45 -4.57 -2.29
CA LEU A 124 -7.13 -3.39 -1.47
C LEU A 124 -6.59 -2.24 -2.32
N SER A 125 -5.69 -2.53 -3.26
CA SER A 125 -5.12 -1.52 -4.17
C SER A 125 -6.20 -0.92 -5.08
N ILE A 126 -7.12 -1.74 -5.59
CA ILE A 126 -8.27 -1.28 -6.38
C ILE A 126 -9.20 -0.39 -5.54
N ASP A 127 -9.43 -0.77 -4.28
CA ASP A 127 -10.30 -0.02 -3.38
C ASP A 127 -9.67 1.33 -2.97
N VAL A 128 -8.35 1.40 -2.82
CA VAL A 128 -7.63 2.68 -2.62
C VAL A 128 -7.89 3.61 -3.81
N LEU A 129 -7.79 3.10 -5.03
CA LEU A 129 -8.06 3.89 -6.23
C LEU A 129 -9.53 4.34 -6.28
N ASN A 130 -10.49 3.42 -6.14
CA ASN A 130 -11.90 3.69 -6.41
C ASN A 130 -12.69 4.30 -5.24
N THR A 131 -12.31 3.97 -4.01
CA THR A 131 -13.01 4.42 -2.79
C THR A 131 -12.19 5.47 -2.05
N GLY A 132 -10.85 5.36 -2.07
CA GLY A 132 -9.98 6.36 -1.45
C GLY A 132 -9.87 7.64 -2.28
N ILE A 133 -9.41 7.53 -3.54
CA ILE A 133 -9.00 8.70 -4.32
C ILE A 133 -10.11 9.22 -5.25
N ARG A 134 -10.82 8.33 -5.94
CA ARG A 134 -11.81 8.70 -6.97
C ARG A 134 -12.92 9.64 -6.45
N PRO A 135 -13.47 9.49 -5.23
CA PRO A 135 -14.52 10.39 -4.75
C PRO A 135 -14.04 11.85 -4.68
N HIS A 136 -12.83 12.08 -4.19
CA HIS A 136 -12.23 13.41 -4.10
C HIS A 136 -12.02 14.03 -5.49
N LEU A 137 -11.36 13.29 -6.40
CA LEU A 137 -11.12 13.79 -7.77
C LEU A 137 -12.43 14.07 -8.51
N THR A 138 -13.43 13.21 -8.35
CA THR A 138 -14.74 13.38 -8.99
C THR A 138 -15.48 14.61 -8.45
N LYS A 139 -15.36 14.85 -7.14
CA LYS A 139 -15.95 16.02 -6.48
C LYS A 139 -15.24 17.30 -6.92
N TRP A 140 -13.92 17.38 -6.81
CA TRP A 140 -13.21 18.66 -6.87
C TRP A 140 -12.46 18.94 -8.17
N GLN A 141 -11.84 17.93 -8.79
CA GLN A 141 -10.84 18.15 -9.84
C GLN A 141 -11.40 18.95 -11.02
N ALA A 142 -12.55 18.51 -11.57
CA ALA A 142 -13.15 19.16 -12.73
C ALA A 142 -13.62 20.59 -12.41
N ARG A 143 -14.23 20.80 -11.23
CA ARG A 143 -14.72 22.13 -10.80
C ARG A 143 -13.56 23.10 -10.60
N TYR A 144 -12.53 22.65 -9.89
CA TYR A 144 -11.32 23.43 -9.65
C TYR A 144 -10.62 23.80 -10.95
N ARG A 145 -10.38 22.83 -11.85
CA ARG A 145 -9.72 23.09 -13.15
C ARG A 145 -10.46 24.09 -14.00
N ARG A 146 -11.78 23.90 -14.16
CA ARG A 146 -12.61 24.82 -14.94
C ARG A 146 -12.55 26.24 -14.39
N TRP A 147 -12.60 26.38 -13.06
CA TRP A 147 -12.47 27.69 -12.42
C TRP A 147 -11.07 28.28 -12.58
N HIS A 148 -10.03 27.47 -12.36
CA HIS A 148 -8.63 27.87 -12.40
C HIS A 148 -8.22 28.34 -13.80
N GLU A 149 -8.62 27.62 -14.84
CA GLU A 149 -8.42 28.03 -16.25
C GLU A 149 -9.01 29.42 -16.52
N ASN A 150 -10.25 29.68 -16.07
CA ASN A 150 -10.86 31.00 -16.21
C ASN A 150 -10.19 32.07 -15.34
N ALA A 151 -9.63 31.69 -14.19
CA ALA A 151 -8.92 32.63 -13.31
C ALA A 151 -7.60 33.08 -13.96
N LEU A 152 -6.86 32.16 -14.58
CA LEU A 152 -5.60 32.47 -15.28
C LEU A 152 -5.76 33.49 -16.43
N GLU A 153 -6.96 33.64 -16.99
CA GLU A 153 -7.26 34.60 -18.07
C GLU A 153 -7.60 36.02 -17.56
N LYS A 154 -7.80 36.21 -16.25
CA LYS A 154 -8.18 37.51 -15.70
C LYS A 154 -6.95 38.39 -15.47
N GLU A 155 -7.04 39.65 -15.89
CA GLU A 155 -6.00 40.66 -15.63
C GLU A 155 -5.72 40.83 -14.12
N ASP A 156 -6.74 40.67 -13.27
CA ASP A 156 -6.62 40.74 -11.79
C ASP A 156 -5.57 39.78 -11.21
N TYR A 157 -5.24 38.69 -11.93
CA TYR A 157 -4.28 37.68 -11.50
C TYR A 157 -2.96 37.68 -12.28
N ALA A 158 -2.73 38.66 -13.17
CA ALA A 158 -1.57 38.68 -14.07
C ALA A 158 -0.22 38.59 -13.34
N ASP A 159 -0.10 39.24 -12.17
CA ASP A 159 1.11 39.25 -11.35
C ASP A 159 1.03 38.28 -10.14
N SER A 160 -0.04 37.51 -10.03
CA SER A 160 -0.24 36.56 -8.92
C SER A 160 0.49 35.24 -9.17
N SER A 161 1.10 34.69 -8.13
CA SER A 161 1.64 33.32 -8.15
C SER A 161 0.53 32.27 -8.25
N PRO A 162 0.82 31.04 -8.71
CA PRO A 162 -0.15 29.95 -8.72
C PRO A 162 -0.80 29.67 -7.35
N GLN A 163 -0.02 29.85 -6.28
CA GLN A 163 -0.46 29.67 -4.90
C GLN A 163 -1.44 30.76 -4.44
N GLU A 164 -1.24 32.00 -4.87
CA GLU A 164 -2.17 33.09 -4.62
C GLU A 164 -3.47 32.90 -5.42
N ILE A 165 -3.34 32.52 -6.69
CA ILE A 165 -4.49 32.24 -7.55
C ILE A 165 -5.34 31.13 -6.95
N GLN A 166 -4.76 29.97 -6.62
CA GLN A 166 -5.57 28.85 -6.11
C GLN A 166 -6.33 29.16 -4.82
N ARG A 167 -5.78 30.02 -3.94
CA ARG A 167 -6.44 30.46 -2.69
C ARG A 167 -7.68 31.30 -2.95
N ALA A 168 -7.79 31.93 -4.12
CA ALA A 168 -8.98 32.67 -4.51
C ALA A 168 -10.14 31.77 -4.97
N TYR A 169 -9.96 30.45 -5.02
CA TYR A 169 -11.04 29.53 -5.34
C TYR A 169 -12.16 29.63 -4.29
N PRO A 170 -13.43 29.86 -4.66
CA PRO A 170 -14.50 30.10 -3.68
C PRO A 170 -14.69 28.99 -2.64
N GLU A 171 -14.36 27.75 -2.99
CA GLU A 171 -14.45 26.59 -2.09
C GLU A 171 -13.05 26.08 -1.66
N PHE A 172 -12.03 26.95 -1.66
CA PHE A 172 -10.64 26.57 -1.37
C PHE A 172 -10.49 25.80 -0.05
N GLU A 173 -11.02 26.33 1.05
CA GLU A 173 -10.94 25.68 2.36
C GLU A 173 -11.58 24.29 2.37
N ALA A 174 -12.76 24.14 1.75
CA ALA A 174 -13.46 22.87 1.70
C ALA A 174 -12.72 21.84 0.81
N LEU A 175 -12.17 22.29 -0.31
CA LEU A 175 -11.33 21.47 -1.18
C LEU A 175 -10.06 21.03 -0.46
N MET A 176 -9.34 21.96 0.16
CA MET A 176 -8.05 21.72 0.80
C MET A 176 -8.19 20.77 1.99
N ASN A 177 -9.23 20.94 2.83
CA ASN A 177 -9.49 20.03 3.93
C ASN A 177 -9.73 18.59 3.46
N ASP A 178 -10.56 18.40 2.42
CA ASP A 178 -10.82 17.08 1.83
C ASP A 178 -9.57 16.48 1.16
N LEU A 179 -8.76 17.33 0.51
CA LEU A 179 -7.51 16.94 -0.14
C LEU A 179 -6.49 16.42 0.89
N ILE A 180 -6.32 17.14 2.01
CA ILE A 180 -5.43 16.74 3.12
C ILE A 180 -5.94 15.46 3.78
N GLU A 181 -7.26 15.33 4.00
CA GLU A 181 -7.84 14.13 4.58
C GLU A 181 -7.52 12.88 3.74
N VAL A 182 -7.69 12.97 2.43
CA VAL A 182 -7.38 11.87 1.51
C VAL A 182 -5.86 11.64 1.42
N ASN A 183 -5.04 12.69 1.44
CA ASN A 183 -3.57 12.55 1.48
C ASN A 183 -3.09 11.80 2.72
N HIS A 184 -3.64 12.06 3.90
CA HIS A 184 -3.31 11.32 5.12
C HIS A 184 -3.59 9.83 4.99
N LYS A 185 -4.75 9.46 4.43
CA LYS A 185 -5.12 8.06 4.16
C LYS A 185 -4.11 7.39 3.21
N LEU A 186 -3.65 8.11 2.19
CA LEU A 186 -2.65 7.62 1.23
C LEU A 186 -1.26 7.45 1.86
N MET A 187 -0.86 8.36 2.74
CA MET A 187 0.37 8.24 3.52
C MET A 187 0.34 7.02 4.46
N GLN A 188 -0.81 6.74 5.08
CA GLN A 188 -0.99 5.53 5.88
C GLN A 188 -0.91 4.27 5.02
N TYR A 189 -1.54 4.28 3.84
CA TYR A 189 -1.46 3.16 2.90
C TYR A 189 -0.02 2.89 2.46
N ARG A 190 0.74 3.94 2.13
CA ARG A 190 2.19 3.86 1.87
C ARG A 190 2.94 3.19 3.01
N ASN A 191 2.67 3.59 4.25
CA ASN A 191 3.33 3.02 5.42
C ASN A 191 3.00 1.52 5.59
N LYS A 192 1.76 1.08 5.31
CA LYS A 192 1.45 -0.36 5.32
C LYS A 192 2.14 -1.13 4.20
N MET A 193 2.22 -0.57 3.00
CA MET A 193 2.96 -1.20 1.91
C MET A 193 4.43 -1.38 2.27
N TYR A 194 5.04 -0.37 2.90
CA TYR A 194 6.40 -0.47 3.44
C TYR A 194 6.52 -1.60 4.48
N GLN A 195 5.62 -1.64 5.46
CA GLN A 195 5.62 -2.69 6.49
C GLN A 195 5.46 -4.10 5.90
N LEU A 196 4.61 -4.26 4.87
CA LEU A 196 4.42 -5.54 4.19
C LEU A 196 5.70 -6.01 3.49
N VAL A 197 6.49 -5.07 2.96
CA VAL A 197 7.77 -5.35 2.30
C VAL A 197 8.86 -5.70 3.31
N THR A 198 8.94 -4.99 4.43
CA THR A 198 10.04 -5.12 5.40
C THR A 198 9.80 -6.17 6.49
N GLN A 199 8.64 -6.81 6.52
CA GLN A 199 8.43 -7.95 7.42
C GLN A 199 9.24 -9.15 6.91
N GLU A 200 10.36 -9.44 7.60
CA GLU A 200 11.02 -10.76 7.59
C GLU A 200 10.09 -11.85 8.11
#